data_AF-A0A6B8M4J0-F1
#
_entry.id   AF-A0A6B8M4J0-F1
#
_cell.length_a   1.000
_cell.length_b   1.000
_cell.length_c   1.000
_cell.angle_alpha   90.00
_cell.angle_beta   90.00
_cell.angle_gamma   90.00
#
_symmetry.space_group_name_H-M   'P 1'
#
loop_
_entity.id
_entity.type
_entity.pdbx_description
1 polymer ?
#
loop_
_entity_poly.entity_id
_entity_poly.type
_entity_poly.pdbx_seq_one_letter_code
_entity_poly.pdbx_strand_id
1 'polypeptide(L)'
;MTEADYKYFLTYSGVRMPLKLVEPLEATELGNRNTYFRVTHDPAGRVATVEKLVYGEVELSHQYAYRDDGSLAHARIELGDEVTEVDCDETGAPIRS
;
A
#
# COMPACT_ATOMS: atom_id res chain seq x y z
N MET A 1 13.26 -10.48 14.60
CA MET A 1 12.33 -10.18 13.50
C MET A 1 11.20 -9.38 14.11
N THR A 2 11.16 -8.07 13.91
CA THR A 2 10.01 -7.26 14.32
C THR A 2 8.83 -7.69 13.44
N GLU A 3 7.80 -8.29 14.04
CA GLU A 3 6.50 -8.41 13.37
C GLU A 3 6.09 -7.00 12.97
N ALA A 4 6.03 -6.73 11.68
CA ALA A 4 5.46 -5.48 11.21
C ALA A 4 3.97 -5.48 11.61
N ASP A 5 3.50 -4.37 12.18
CA ASP A 5 2.10 -4.21 12.58
C ASP A 5 1.24 -4.03 11.33
N TYR A 6 0.81 -5.16 10.78
CA TYR A 6 -0.01 -5.22 9.58
C TYR A 6 -1.49 -5.05 9.90
N LYS A 7 -2.14 -4.15 9.16
CA LYS A 7 -3.61 -4.11 9.06
C LYS A 7 -4.07 -4.79 7.78
N TYR A 8 -5.13 -5.58 7.87
CA TYR A 8 -5.63 -6.35 6.74
C TYR A 8 -6.95 -5.80 6.21
N PHE A 9 -7.14 -5.93 4.90
CA PHE A 9 -8.31 -5.41 4.19
C PHE A 9 -8.68 -6.32 3.03
N LEU A 10 -9.96 -6.37 2.69
CA LEU A 10 -10.41 -7.17 1.54
C LEU A 10 -10.13 -6.48 0.22
N THR A 11 -10.25 -5.15 0.17
CA THR A 11 -10.11 -4.38 -1.07
C THR A 11 -9.69 -2.94 -0.82
N TYR A 12 -9.55 -2.18 -1.90
CA TYR A 12 -9.31 -0.74 -1.88
C TYR A 12 -10.33 0.00 -2.75
N SER A 13 -10.41 1.31 -2.57
CA SER A 13 -11.33 2.18 -3.29
C SER A 13 -10.60 3.35 -3.93
N GLY A 14 -11.11 3.76 -5.09
CA GLY A 14 -10.55 4.86 -5.88
C GLY A 14 -9.29 4.47 -6.66
N VAL A 15 -8.74 5.47 -7.34
CA VAL A 15 -7.55 5.34 -8.21
C VAL A 15 -6.43 6.29 -7.79
N ARG A 16 -6.59 6.96 -6.64
CA ARG A 16 -5.64 7.94 -6.13
C ARG A 16 -4.65 7.25 -5.21
N MET A 17 -3.44 7.79 -5.17
CA MET A 17 -2.41 7.41 -4.21
C MET A 17 -2.37 8.40 -3.04
N PRO A 18 -2.10 7.96 -1.81
CA PRO A 18 -1.99 6.56 -1.38
C PRO A 18 -3.32 5.80 -1.53
N LEU A 19 -3.28 4.49 -1.79
CA LEU A 19 -4.48 3.68 -1.91
C LEU A 19 -5.33 3.74 -0.63
N LYS A 20 -6.65 3.89 -0.79
CA LYS A 20 -7.60 3.87 0.32
C LYS A 20 -8.17 2.47 0.50
N LEU A 21 -7.66 1.75 1.51
CA LEU A 21 -8.15 0.41 1.85
C LEU A 21 -9.51 0.47 2.54
N VAL A 22 -10.35 -0.52 2.27
CA VAL A 22 -11.72 -0.65 2.80
C VAL A 22 -12.00 -2.11 3.14
N GLU A 23 -13.07 -2.35 3.91
CA GLU A 23 -13.45 -3.69 4.39
C GLU A 23 -12.32 -4.32 5.22
N PRO A 24 -12.05 -3.77 6.43
CA PRO A 24 -11.01 -4.28 7.31
C PRO A 24 -11.27 -5.75 7.65
N LEU A 25 -10.17 -6.50 7.79
CA LEU A 25 -10.17 -7.92 8.12
C LEU A 25 -9.37 -8.15 9.40
N GLU A 26 -9.85 -9.07 10.23
CA GLU A 26 -9.10 -9.63 11.34
C GLU A 26 -8.14 -10.71 10.83
N ALA A 27 -7.01 -10.90 11.53
CA ALA A 27 -6.01 -11.91 11.15
C ALA A 27 -6.61 -13.34 11.07
N THR A 28 -7.63 -13.63 11.87
CA THR A 28 -8.35 -14.91 11.86
C THR A 28 -9.16 -15.16 10.59
N GLU A 29 -9.49 -14.10 9.84
CA GLU A 29 -10.27 -14.20 8.60
C GLU A 29 -9.40 -14.51 7.37
N LEU A 30 -8.07 -14.48 7.52
CA LEU A 30 -7.12 -14.69 6.43
C LEU A 30 -7.03 -16.16 5.97
N GLY A 31 -7.21 -17.11 6.91
CA GLY A 31 -6.96 -18.54 6.65
C GLY A 31 -7.85 -19.18 5.57
N ASN A 32 -9.00 -18.58 5.26
CA ASN A 32 -9.93 -19.06 4.24
C ASN A 32 -9.92 -18.21 2.96
N ARG A 33 -8.96 -17.28 2.81
CA ARG A 33 -8.94 -16.32 1.71
C ARG A 33 -7.78 -16.58 0.77
N ASN A 34 -8.12 -16.60 -0.51
CA ASN A 34 -7.13 -16.66 -1.58
C ASN A 34 -6.48 -15.28 -1.81
N THR A 35 -7.15 -14.19 -1.44
CA THR A 35 -6.66 -12.83 -1.70
C THR A 35 -7.07 -11.85 -0.61
N TYR A 36 -6.14 -11.00 -0.20
CA TYR A 36 -6.36 -9.88 0.71
C TYR A 36 -5.23 -8.84 0.57
N PHE A 37 -5.41 -7.66 1.17
CA PHE A 37 -4.39 -6.63 1.27
C PHE A 37 -3.84 -6.56 2.70
N ARG A 38 -2.54 -6.34 2.85
CA ARG A 38 -1.91 -5.98 4.14
C ARG A 38 -1.24 -4.61 4.03
N VAL A 39 -1.26 -3.86 5.12
CA VAL A 39 -0.82 -2.46 5.17
C VAL A 39 0.06 -2.20 6.37
N THR A 40 1.18 -1.53 6.16
CA THR A 40 1.99 -0.94 7.23
C THR A 40 1.80 0.58 7.25
N HIS A 41 2.00 1.17 8.43
CA HIS A 41 1.96 2.61 8.60
C HIS A 41 3.33 3.13 9.00
N ASP A 42 3.66 4.35 8.57
CA ASP A 42 4.85 5.07 9.01
C ASP A 42 4.69 5.55 10.47
N PRO A 43 5.75 6.08 11.11
CA PRO A 43 5.66 6.62 12.46
C PRO A 43 4.67 7.79 12.63
N ALA A 44 4.27 8.45 11.53
CA ALA A 44 3.26 9.51 11.52
C ALA A 44 1.84 8.96 11.32
N GLY A 45 1.66 7.63 11.25
CA GLY A 45 0.37 6.97 11.06
C GLY A 45 -0.15 6.99 9.63
N ARG A 46 0.68 7.30 8.64
CA ARG A 46 0.32 7.32 7.21
C ARG A 46 0.62 5.97 6.57
N VAL A 47 -0.05 5.64 5.49
CA VAL A 47 0.17 4.36 4.80
C VAL A 47 1.59 4.33 4.21
N ALA A 48 2.45 3.43 4.68
CA ALA A 48 3.82 3.28 4.19
C ALA A 48 3.90 2.23 3.08
N THR A 49 3.23 1.09 3.27
CA THR A 49 3.24 -0.02 2.32
C THR A 49 1.87 -0.64 2.20
N VAL A 50 1.46 -1.01 0.99
CA VAL A 50 0.25 -1.79 0.70
C VAL A 50 0.64 -2.96 -0.17
N GLU A 51 0.40 -4.18 0.30
CA GLU A 51 0.68 -5.39 -0.47
C GLU A 51 -0.60 -6.17 -0.68
N LYS A 52 -0.85 -6.61 -1.91
CA LYS A 52 -1.89 -7.58 -2.24
C LYS A 52 -1.27 -8.97 -2.20
N LEU A 53 -1.80 -9.82 -1.34
CA LEU A 53 -1.42 -11.22 -1.28
C LEU A 53 -2.40 -12.05 -2.08
N VAL A 54 -1.89 -12.96 -2.90
CA VAL A 54 -2.65 -13.96 -3.63
C VAL A 54 -2.04 -15.33 -3.37
N TYR A 55 -2.81 -16.22 -2.75
CA TYR A 55 -2.34 -17.53 -2.27
C TYR A 55 -1.07 -17.47 -1.41
N GLY A 56 -0.89 -16.40 -0.64
CA GLY A 56 0.26 -16.19 0.25
C GLY A 56 1.45 -15.48 -0.38
N GLU A 57 1.45 -15.29 -1.70
CA GLU A 57 2.49 -14.56 -2.43
C GLU A 57 2.09 -13.10 -2.65
N VAL A 58 3.07 -12.18 -2.63
CA VAL A 58 2.81 -10.77 -2.94
C VAL A 58 2.70 -10.62 -4.46
N GLU A 59 1.50 -10.33 -4.95
CA GLU A 59 1.25 -10.09 -6.38
C GLU A 59 1.46 -8.62 -6.75
N LEU A 60 1.12 -7.71 -5.84
CA LEU A 60 1.22 -6.26 -6.01
C LEU A 60 1.75 -5.63 -4.72
N SER A 61 2.69 -4.69 -4.83
CA SER A 61 3.20 -3.89 -3.72
C SER A 61 3.22 -2.42 -4.09
N HIS A 62 2.70 -1.56 -3.20
CA HIS A 62 2.86 -0.12 -3.26
C HIS A 62 3.67 0.33 -2.06
N GLN A 63 4.71 1.11 -2.28
CA GLN A 63 5.51 1.74 -1.25
C GLN A 63 5.40 3.25 -1.43
N TYR A 64 5.10 3.97 -0.35
CA TYR A 64 4.89 5.41 -0.39
C TYR A 64 5.94 6.12 0.45
N ALA A 65 6.54 7.16 -0.12
CA ALA A 65 7.40 8.09 0.58
C ALA A 65 6.72 9.46 0.63
N TYR A 66 6.78 10.10 1.79
CA TYR A 66 6.17 11.40 2.04
C TYR A 66 7.26 12.45 2.27
N ARG A 67 6.94 13.70 1.96
CA ARG A 67 7.75 14.86 2.35
C ARG A 67 7.54 15.21 3.82
N ASP A 68 8.36 16.12 4.33
CA ASP A 68 8.27 16.64 5.69
C ASP A 68 6.92 17.32 5.98
N ASP A 69 6.30 17.94 4.98
CA ASP A 69 4.96 18.55 5.08
C ASP A 69 3.81 17.53 5.07
N GLY A 70 4.11 16.25 4.79
CA GLY A 70 3.15 15.16 4.70
C GLY A 70 2.51 14.95 3.34
N SER A 71 2.86 15.74 2.33
CA SER A 71 2.50 15.45 0.94
C SER A 71 3.19 14.17 0.45
N LEU A 72 2.53 13.44 -0.46
CA LEU A 72 3.14 12.29 -1.12
C LEU A 72 4.28 12.78 -2.01
N ALA A 73 5.49 12.25 -1.81
CA ALA A 73 6.66 12.59 -2.62
C ALA A 73 6.82 11.63 -3.80
N HIS A 74 6.67 10.33 -3.50
CA HIS A 74 6.99 9.27 -4.43
C HIS A 74 6.18 8.01 -4.09
N ALA A 75 5.80 7.26 -5.13
CA ALA A 75 5.21 5.95 -5.00
C ALA A 75 5.97 4.95 -5.89
N ARG A 76 6.40 3.84 -5.30
CA ARG A 76 6.96 2.70 -6.03
C ARG A 76 5.94 1.58 -6.04
N ILE A 77 5.57 1.14 -7.24
CA ILE A 77 4.55 0.11 -7.48
C ILE A 77 5.24 -1.08 -8.14
N GLU A 78 5.13 -2.25 -7.53
CA GLU A 78 5.66 -3.51 -8.06
C GLU A 78 4.47 -4.42 -8.37
N LEU A 79 4.35 -4.87 -9.62
CA LEU A 79 3.31 -5.80 -10.08
C LEU A 79 4.00 -6.97 -10.80
N GLY A 80 4.14 -8.10 -10.12
CA GLY A 80 5.00 -9.19 -10.60
C GLY A 80 6.43 -8.70 -10.80
N ASP A 81 6.95 -8.79 -12.03
CA ASP A 81 8.31 -8.35 -12.40
C ASP A 81 8.37 -6.89 -12.88
N GLU A 82 7.23 -6.20 -12.96
CA GLU A 82 7.15 -4.81 -13.40
C GLU A 82 7.28 -3.85 -12.22
N VAL A 83 8.18 -2.87 -12.34
CA VAL A 83 8.33 -1.79 -11.37
C VAL A 83 7.96 -0.47 -12.04
N THR A 84 6.99 0.22 -11.47
CA THR A 84 6.59 1.59 -11.84
C THR A 84 6.95 2.53 -10.70
N GLU A 85 7.74 3.55 -11.01
CA GLU A 85 8.04 4.64 -10.09
C GLU A 85 7.24 5.89 -10.48
N VAL A 86 6.61 6.52 -9.49
CA VAL A 86 5.75 7.69 -9.69
C VAL A 86 6.18 8.81 -8.76
N ASP A 87 6.81 9.83 -9.33
CA ASP A 87 7.08 11.08 -8.62
C ASP A 87 5.81 11.92 -8.51
N CYS A 88 5.65 12.61 -7.39
CA CYS A 88 4.52 13.47 -7.13
C CYS A 88 4.97 14.93 -7.01
N ASP A 89 4.12 15.88 -7.40
CA ASP A 89 4.37 17.30 -7.23
C ASP A 89 4.24 17.75 -5.76
N GLU A 90 4.40 19.04 -5.50
CA GLU A 90 4.29 19.65 -4.16
C GLU A 90 2.91 19.45 -3.52
N THR A 91 1.88 19.17 -4.33
CA THR A 91 0.51 18.89 -3.84
C THR A 91 0.28 17.40 -3.57
N GLY A 92 1.25 16.55 -3.89
CA GLY A 92 1.14 15.10 -3.82
C GLY A 92 0.42 14.48 -5.02
N ALA A 93 0.24 15.23 -6.11
CA ALA A 93 -0.34 14.70 -7.34
C ALA A 93 0.75 14.05 -8.21
N PRO A 94 0.47 12.90 -8.84
CA PRO A 94 1.46 12.20 -9.66
C PRO A 94 1.84 13.04 -10.89
N ILE A 95 3.14 13.24 -11.08
CA ILE A 95 3.72 13.89 -12.25
C ILE A 95 3.77 12.82 -13.35
N ARG A 96 3.00 13.01 -14.41
CA ARG A 96 3.15 12.20 -15.62
C ARG A 96 4.33 12.76 -16.42
N SER A 97 5.41 12.01 -16.51
CA SER A 97 6.48 12.26 -17.50
C SER A 97 5.99 11.94 -18.90
#